data_AF-A0A965EMB8-F1
#
_entry.id   AF-A0A965EMB8-F1
#
_cell.length_a   1.000
_cell.length_b   1.000
_cell.length_c   1.000
_cell.angle_alpha   90.00
_cell.angle_beta   90.00
_cell.angle_gamma   90.00
#
_symmetry.space_group_name_H-M   'P 1'
#
loop_
_entity.id
_entity.type
_entity.pdbx_description
1 polymer ?
#
loop_
_entity_poly.entity_id
_entity_poly.type
_entity_poly.pdbx_seq_one_letter_code
_entity_poly.pdbx_strand_id
1 'polypeptide(L)'
;MAIQTKIPCVIQRGGTSKGPYFLASDLPSDPNLRDRVLLAIMGSPDARQIDGLGGADPLTSKVAIVSKSADGKADLDYLFCQVKIDQPMVDVTPNCGNMLAGVAPFALEHGLIDAEDGRTTVRIHMVNSGNLCDVHIQTPGGIVTYDGDARIDGSPGTSAPVMIDFLDTAGSACGSLLPTGNVFDTVDGVDITCIDNDLPCFGRALLHRGNLEPRYGADRGQRLAAKSEKPDVVEAAIRQL
;
A
#
# COMPACT_ATOMS: atom_id res chain seq x y z
N MET A 1 -26.58 -10.27 -25.60
CA MET A 1 -25.16 -9.93 -25.40
C MET A 1 -25.05 -9.33 -24.01
N ALA A 2 -24.03 -9.71 -23.22
CA ALA A 2 -23.80 -9.06 -21.93
C ALA A 2 -23.60 -7.55 -22.15
N ILE A 3 -24.23 -6.71 -21.32
CA ILE A 3 -24.06 -5.27 -21.36
C ILE A 3 -22.77 -4.94 -20.62
N GLN A 4 -21.88 -4.19 -21.28
CA GLN A 4 -20.61 -3.73 -20.71
C GLN A 4 -20.73 -2.27 -20.29
N THR A 5 -20.16 -1.93 -19.13
CA THR A 5 -20.12 -0.57 -18.61
C THR A 5 -18.68 -0.08 -18.62
N LYS A 6 -18.41 1.02 -19.35
CA LYS A 6 -17.07 1.64 -19.36
C LYS A 6 -16.80 2.36 -18.04
N ILE A 7 -15.60 2.19 -17.50
CA ILE A 7 -15.10 2.92 -16.32
C ILE A 7 -13.69 3.43 -16.69
N PRO A 8 -13.44 4.74 -16.67
CA PRO A 8 -12.09 5.28 -16.88
C PRO A 8 -11.11 4.75 -15.83
N CYS A 9 -9.89 4.43 -16.24
CA CYS A 9 -8.82 4.06 -15.32
C CYS A 9 -7.44 4.34 -15.92
N VAL A 10 -6.44 4.47 -15.05
CA VAL A 10 -5.02 4.47 -15.42
C VAL A 10 -4.34 3.30 -14.74
N ILE A 11 -3.61 2.49 -15.51
CA ILE A 11 -2.74 1.46 -14.94
C ILE A 11 -1.36 2.05 -14.77
N GLN A 12 -0.83 2.02 -13.55
CA GLN A 12 0.51 2.53 -13.27
C GLN A 12 1.27 1.63 -12.29
N ARG A 13 2.59 1.76 -12.32
CA ARG A 13 3.49 1.19 -11.32
C ARG A 13 3.62 2.19 -10.17
N GLY A 14 3.26 1.77 -8.97
CA GLY A 14 3.54 2.50 -7.73
C GLY A 14 4.62 1.75 -6.94
N GLY A 15 5.82 2.32 -6.80
CA GLY A 15 6.95 1.63 -6.17
C GLY A 15 7.21 0.27 -6.82
N THR A 16 7.21 -0.82 -6.06
CA THR A 16 7.35 -2.19 -6.60
C THR A 16 6.01 -2.90 -6.81
N SER A 17 4.90 -2.17 -6.83
CA SER A 17 3.54 -2.68 -7.09
C SER A 17 2.99 -2.11 -8.41
N LYS A 18 1.92 -2.71 -8.92
CA LYS A 18 1.19 -2.24 -10.10
C LYS A 18 -0.31 -2.43 -9.91
N GLY A 19 -1.10 -1.51 -10.44
CA GLY A 19 -2.55 -1.63 -10.40
C GLY A 19 -3.27 -0.49 -11.09
N PRO A 20 -4.58 -0.61 -11.32
CA PRO A 20 -5.40 0.49 -11.79
C PRO A 20 -5.67 1.54 -10.69
N TYR A 21 -5.73 2.79 -11.12
CA TYR A 21 -6.08 3.97 -10.34
C TYR A 21 -7.37 4.55 -10.92
N PHE A 22 -8.26 4.94 -10.02
CA PHE A 22 -9.58 5.46 -10.35
C PHE A 22 -9.83 6.78 -9.63
N LEU A 23 -10.58 7.67 -10.27
CA LEU A 23 -11.30 8.71 -9.55
C LEU A 23 -12.44 8.06 -8.77
N ALA A 24 -12.65 8.47 -7.52
CA ALA A 24 -13.76 7.98 -6.72
C ALA A 24 -15.13 8.23 -7.37
N SER A 25 -15.24 9.32 -8.16
CA SER A 25 -16.45 9.69 -8.91
C SER A 25 -16.81 8.71 -10.04
N ASP A 26 -15.85 7.92 -10.51
CA ASP A 26 -16.05 6.95 -11.59
C ASP A 26 -16.51 5.57 -11.06
N LEU A 27 -16.51 5.40 -9.73
CA LEU A 27 -16.90 4.17 -9.07
C LEU A 27 -18.20 4.35 -8.25
N PRO A 28 -18.91 3.25 -7.96
CA PRO A 28 -20.06 3.29 -7.07
C PRO A 28 -19.66 3.78 -5.66
N SER A 29 -20.49 4.63 -5.06
CA SER A 29 -20.29 5.09 -3.68
C SER A 29 -20.65 4.05 -2.62
N ASP A 30 -21.56 3.10 -2.94
CA ASP A 30 -21.86 1.95 -2.07
C ASP A 30 -20.65 0.98 -2.04
N PRO A 31 -20.02 0.73 -0.88
CA PRO A 31 -18.85 -0.14 -0.79
C PRO A 31 -19.10 -1.56 -1.32
N ASN A 32 -20.30 -2.11 -1.10
CA ASN A 32 -20.61 -3.47 -1.56
C ASN A 32 -20.68 -3.55 -3.08
N LEU A 33 -21.29 -2.56 -3.73
CA LEU A 33 -21.33 -2.46 -5.17
C LEU A 33 -19.96 -2.12 -5.76
N ARG A 34 -19.20 -1.22 -5.13
CA ARG A 34 -17.81 -0.91 -5.49
C ARG A 34 -16.97 -2.19 -5.50
N ASP A 35 -17.01 -2.98 -4.44
CA ASP A 35 -16.17 -4.18 -4.33
C ASP A 35 -16.53 -5.22 -5.40
N ARG A 36 -17.81 -5.39 -5.72
CA ARG A 36 -18.23 -6.22 -6.87
C ARG A 36 -17.68 -5.70 -8.20
N VAL A 37 -17.68 -4.38 -8.39
CA VAL A 37 -17.09 -3.74 -9.59
C VAL A 37 -15.57 -3.97 -9.62
N LEU A 38 -14.87 -3.80 -8.50
CA LEU A 38 -13.42 -4.03 -8.43
C LEU A 38 -13.05 -5.49 -8.69
N LEU A 39 -13.83 -6.45 -8.17
CA LEU A 39 -13.65 -7.87 -8.46
C LEU A 39 -13.77 -8.14 -9.96
N ALA A 40 -14.79 -7.59 -10.62
CA ALA A 40 -14.97 -7.73 -12.07
C ALA A 40 -13.82 -7.06 -12.85
N ILE A 41 -13.42 -5.84 -12.48
CA ILE A 41 -12.31 -5.11 -13.11
C ILE A 41 -11.01 -5.91 -13.04
N MET A 42 -10.74 -6.54 -11.89
CA MET A 42 -9.51 -7.28 -11.66
C MET A 42 -9.57 -8.73 -12.15
N GLY A 43 -10.75 -9.24 -12.56
CA GLY A 43 -10.91 -10.62 -13.01
C GLY A 43 -10.93 -11.63 -11.87
N SER A 44 -11.37 -11.23 -10.68
CA SER A 44 -11.41 -12.08 -9.49
C SER A 44 -12.83 -12.54 -9.15
N PRO A 45 -13.02 -13.78 -8.65
CA PRO A 45 -11.98 -14.78 -8.38
C PRO A 45 -11.59 -15.60 -9.63
N ASP A 46 -10.30 -15.61 -9.96
CA ASP A 46 -9.67 -16.53 -10.92
C ASP A 46 -8.16 -16.53 -10.63
N ALA A 47 -7.56 -17.71 -10.46
CA ALA A 47 -6.12 -17.86 -10.24
C ALA A 47 -5.26 -17.22 -11.34
N ARG A 48 -5.85 -16.95 -12.52
CA ARG A 48 -5.18 -16.33 -13.66
C ARG A 48 -5.61 -14.88 -13.90
N GLN A 49 -6.70 -14.42 -13.28
CA GLN A 49 -7.33 -13.12 -13.53
C GLN A 49 -7.55 -12.83 -15.03
N ILE A 50 -7.86 -13.86 -15.82
CA ILE A 50 -7.80 -13.78 -17.30
C ILE A 50 -8.86 -12.85 -17.90
N ASP A 51 -9.96 -12.65 -17.19
CA ASP A 51 -11.09 -11.80 -17.60
C ASP A 51 -11.05 -10.43 -16.91
N GLY A 52 -9.86 -9.92 -16.60
CA GLY A 52 -9.68 -8.61 -15.98
C GLY A 52 -8.26 -8.06 -16.11
N LEU A 53 -7.98 -7.00 -15.36
CA LEU A 53 -6.71 -6.26 -15.40
C LEU A 53 -5.65 -6.79 -14.42
N GLY A 54 -6.03 -7.71 -13.52
CA GLY A 54 -5.13 -8.27 -12.53
C GLY A 54 -4.01 -9.10 -13.16
N GLY A 55 -2.82 -9.08 -12.56
CA GLY A 55 -1.66 -9.81 -13.05
C GLY A 55 -1.43 -11.18 -12.43
N ALA A 56 -2.41 -11.75 -11.73
CA ALA A 56 -2.33 -13.03 -11.01
C ALA A 56 -1.19 -13.10 -9.96
N ASP A 57 -0.76 -11.95 -9.45
CA ASP A 57 0.20 -11.83 -8.35
C ASP A 57 -0.28 -10.74 -7.37
N PRO A 58 -0.16 -10.92 -6.04
CA PRO A 58 -0.62 -9.92 -5.06
C PRO A 58 -0.05 -8.51 -5.27
N LEU A 59 1.16 -8.37 -5.83
CA LEU A 59 1.79 -7.09 -6.18
C LEU A 59 1.16 -6.41 -7.39
N THR A 60 0.39 -7.16 -8.19
CA THR A 60 -0.29 -6.71 -9.41
C THR A 60 -1.81 -6.86 -9.35
N SER A 61 -2.36 -7.16 -8.17
CA SER A 61 -3.80 -7.25 -7.89
C SER A 61 -4.22 -6.23 -6.83
N LYS A 62 -3.89 -4.96 -7.11
CA LYS A 62 -4.03 -3.82 -6.20
C LYS A 62 -4.82 -2.72 -6.89
N VAL A 63 -5.64 -1.98 -6.16
CA VAL A 63 -6.39 -0.84 -6.69
C VAL A 63 -6.16 0.37 -5.80
N ALA A 64 -6.07 1.54 -6.43
CA ALA A 64 -6.05 2.83 -5.77
C ALA A 64 -7.27 3.65 -6.21
N ILE A 65 -7.99 4.22 -5.24
CA ILE A 65 -9.12 5.11 -5.49
C ILE A 65 -8.76 6.47 -4.90
N VAL A 66 -8.87 7.50 -5.72
CA VAL A 66 -8.39 8.84 -5.41
C VAL A 66 -9.53 9.85 -5.57
N SER A 67 -9.64 10.79 -4.64
CA SER A 67 -10.51 11.95 -4.75
C SER A 67 -9.85 13.17 -4.14
N LYS A 68 -10.39 14.36 -4.44
CA LYS A 68 -10.09 15.55 -3.66
C LYS A 68 -10.63 15.38 -2.24
N SER A 69 -9.85 15.72 -1.22
CA SER A 69 -10.33 15.65 0.17
C SER A 69 -11.37 16.75 0.44
N ALA A 70 -12.35 16.44 1.29
CA ALA A 70 -13.41 17.35 1.69
C ALA A 70 -13.14 18.07 3.02
N ASP A 71 -12.19 17.59 3.83
CA ASP A 71 -12.04 18.02 5.24
C ASP A 71 -11.06 19.19 5.46
N GLY A 72 -10.40 19.63 4.39
CA GLY A 72 -9.44 20.74 4.39
C GLY A 72 -8.12 20.44 5.11
N LYS A 73 -7.92 19.21 5.61
CA LYS A 73 -6.67 18.77 6.27
C LYS A 73 -5.70 18.11 5.28
N ALA A 74 -6.22 17.60 4.17
CA ALA A 74 -5.45 17.03 3.06
C ALA A 74 -5.92 17.63 1.74
N ASP A 75 -5.09 17.48 0.71
CA ASP A 75 -5.44 17.84 -0.66
C ASP A 75 -6.24 16.70 -1.33
N LEU A 76 -5.86 15.45 -1.01
CA LEU A 76 -6.42 14.25 -1.60
C LEU A 76 -6.81 13.22 -0.53
N ASP A 77 -7.85 12.46 -0.82
CA ASP A 77 -8.17 11.20 -0.18
C ASP A 77 -7.67 10.05 -1.06
N TYR A 78 -7.04 9.06 -0.42
CA TYR A 78 -6.57 7.84 -1.05
C TYR A 78 -7.10 6.62 -0.30
N LEU A 79 -7.88 5.80 -1.00
CA LEU A 79 -8.31 4.49 -0.54
C LEU A 79 -7.57 3.39 -1.31
N PHE A 80 -6.80 2.60 -0.59
CA PHE A 80 -6.19 1.37 -1.10
C PHE A 80 -7.18 0.20 -1.02
N CYS A 81 -7.15 -0.66 -2.03
CA CYS A 81 -7.88 -1.93 -2.02
C CYS A 81 -6.98 -3.06 -2.51
N GLN A 82 -6.79 -4.08 -1.68
CA GLN A 82 -6.16 -5.34 -2.08
C GLN A 82 -7.25 -6.28 -2.60
N VAL A 83 -7.23 -6.58 -3.90
CA VAL A 83 -8.18 -7.54 -4.47
C VAL A 83 -7.57 -8.94 -4.38
N LYS A 84 -8.25 -9.87 -3.71
CA LYS A 84 -7.81 -11.27 -3.65
C LYS A 84 -7.96 -11.91 -5.02
N ILE A 85 -7.02 -12.78 -5.36
CA ILE A 85 -6.93 -13.39 -6.70
C ILE A 85 -7.92 -14.54 -6.82
N ASP A 86 -7.91 -15.45 -5.85
CA ASP A 86 -8.65 -16.71 -5.83
C ASP A 86 -9.92 -16.65 -4.99
N GLN A 87 -10.23 -15.50 -4.40
CA GLN A 87 -11.39 -15.29 -3.53
C GLN A 87 -12.16 -14.04 -3.96
N PRO A 88 -13.51 -14.05 -3.87
CA PRO A 88 -14.34 -12.89 -4.17
C PRO A 88 -14.29 -11.87 -3.01
N MET A 89 -13.10 -11.38 -2.69
CA MET A 89 -12.86 -10.48 -1.57
C MET A 89 -11.99 -9.29 -1.97
N VAL A 90 -12.41 -8.11 -1.53
CA VAL A 90 -11.62 -6.89 -1.55
C VAL A 90 -11.29 -6.55 -0.11
N ASP A 91 -10.00 -6.45 0.20
CA ASP A 91 -9.50 -6.10 1.52
C ASP A 91 -9.08 -4.62 1.53
N VAL A 92 -9.75 -3.84 2.37
CA VAL A 92 -9.55 -2.40 2.56
C VAL A 92 -8.99 -2.08 3.94
N THR A 93 -8.45 -3.07 4.66
CA THR A 93 -7.84 -2.85 5.97
C THR A 93 -6.42 -2.26 5.88
N PRO A 94 -5.50 -2.78 5.05
CA PRO A 94 -4.13 -2.28 5.06
C PRO A 94 -3.96 -0.96 4.28
N ASN A 95 -2.93 -0.19 4.63
CA ASN A 95 -2.34 0.80 3.72
C ASN A 95 -1.45 0.12 2.67
N CYS A 96 -1.10 0.85 1.61
CA CYS A 96 -0.04 0.42 0.69
C CYS A 96 0.84 1.59 0.26
N GLY A 97 2.01 1.74 0.89
CA GLY A 97 2.98 2.79 0.57
C GLY A 97 3.53 2.72 -0.87
N ASN A 98 3.58 1.52 -1.46
CA ASN A 98 3.96 1.37 -2.86
C ASN A 98 2.93 2.02 -3.81
N MET A 99 1.65 1.68 -3.67
CA MET A 99 0.59 2.28 -4.51
C MET A 99 0.39 3.77 -4.20
N LEU A 100 0.65 4.21 -2.97
CA LEU A 100 0.64 5.63 -2.60
C LEU A 100 1.56 6.49 -3.49
N ALA A 101 2.71 5.95 -3.92
CA ALA A 101 3.67 6.67 -4.77
C ALA A 101 3.09 7.15 -6.12
N GLY A 102 2.02 6.50 -6.61
CA GLY A 102 1.34 6.88 -7.85
C GLY A 102 0.17 7.86 -7.67
N VAL A 103 -0.21 8.20 -6.43
CA VAL A 103 -1.44 8.97 -6.16
C VAL A 103 -1.28 10.44 -6.57
N ALA A 104 -0.21 11.11 -6.17
CA ALA A 104 0.01 12.52 -6.52
C ALA A 104 0.17 12.74 -8.04
N PRO A 105 0.98 11.95 -8.78
CA PRO A 105 1.05 12.04 -10.24
C PRO A 105 -0.32 11.86 -10.91
N PHE A 106 -1.07 10.83 -10.50
CA PHE A 106 -2.41 10.55 -11.01
C PHE A 106 -3.36 11.74 -10.81
N ALA A 107 -3.35 12.32 -9.60
CA ALA A 107 -4.25 13.42 -9.26
C ALA A 107 -3.96 14.70 -10.06
N LEU A 108 -2.68 15.02 -10.32
CA LEU A 108 -2.30 16.16 -11.17
C LEU A 108 -2.73 15.94 -12.61
N GLU A 109 -2.49 14.76 -13.17
CA GLU A 109 -2.87 14.44 -14.55
C GLU A 109 -4.40 14.40 -14.76
N HIS A 110 -5.17 14.18 -13.70
CA HIS A 110 -6.64 14.20 -13.71
C HIS A 110 -7.23 15.54 -13.24
N GLY A 111 -6.40 16.54 -12.97
CA GLY A 111 -6.85 17.89 -12.60
C GLY A 111 -7.58 17.96 -11.25
N LEU A 112 -7.28 17.07 -10.31
CA LEU A 112 -7.80 17.15 -8.94
C LEU A 112 -7.13 18.28 -8.13
N ILE A 113 -5.88 18.55 -8.46
CA ILE A 113 -4.98 19.51 -7.84
C ILE A 113 -4.12 20.18 -8.91
N ASP A 114 -3.59 21.36 -8.59
CA ASP A 114 -2.70 22.11 -9.48
C ASP A 114 -1.22 21.79 -9.18
N ALA A 115 -0.38 21.80 -10.20
CA ALA A 115 1.06 21.61 -10.06
C ALA A 115 1.78 22.91 -9.69
N GLU A 116 2.83 22.78 -8.88
CA GLU A 116 3.84 23.83 -8.67
C GLU A 116 5.02 23.62 -9.62
N ASP A 117 5.68 24.70 -10.05
CA ASP A 117 6.89 24.58 -10.88
C ASP A 117 8.07 23.99 -10.08
N GLY A 118 8.81 23.08 -10.71
CA GLY A 118 9.96 22.39 -10.13
C GLY A 118 9.55 21.19 -9.26
N ARG A 119 8.84 21.42 -8.16
CA ARG A 119 8.42 20.36 -7.23
C ARG A 119 7.05 20.66 -6.62
N THR A 120 6.12 19.72 -6.75
CA THR A 120 4.81 19.78 -6.10
C THR A 120 4.82 18.95 -4.83
N THR A 121 4.28 19.50 -3.73
CA THR A 121 4.03 18.77 -2.49
C THR A 121 2.52 18.61 -2.31
N VAL A 122 2.09 17.38 -2.03
CA VAL A 122 0.67 17.04 -1.91
C VAL A 122 0.45 16.31 -0.59
N ARG A 123 -0.46 16.83 0.23
CA ARG A 123 -0.90 16.14 1.44
C ARG A 123 -2.01 15.15 1.12
N ILE A 124 -1.82 13.91 1.51
CA ILE A 124 -2.73 12.81 1.22
C ILE A 124 -3.22 12.20 2.53
N HIS A 125 -4.54 12.06 2.64
CA HIS A 125 -5.20 11.30 3.69
C HIS A 125 -5.42 9.85 3.23
N MET A 126 -4.83 8.91 3.96
CA MET A 126 -4.94 7.48 3.69
C MET A 126 -6.18 6.92 4.38
N VAL A 127 -7.28 6.82 3.63
CA VAL A 127 -8.63 6.51 4.14
C VAL A 127 -8.68 5.19 4.92
N ASN A 128 -7.83 4.20 4.56
CA ASN A 128 -7.78 2.91 5.26
C ASN A 128 -7.41 3.06 6.74
N SER A 129 -6.52 4.00 7.06
CA SER A 129 -5.92 4.16 8.40
C SER A 129 -6.31 5.46 9.09
N GLY A 130 -6.69 6.50 8.34
CA GLY A 130 -6.86 7.85 8.85
C GLY A 130 -5.56 8.67 8.90
N ASN A 131 -4.41 8.06 8.61
CA ASN A 131 -3.11 8.72 8.68
C ASN A 131 -2.90 9.70 7.51
N LEU A 132 -2.07 10.70 7.74
CA LEU A 132 -1.67 11.69 6.74
C LEU A 132 -0.24 11.41 6.24
N CYS A 133 0.04 11.77 5.01
CA CYS A 133 1.39 11.79 4.46
C CYS A 133 1.56 12.99 3.52
N ASP A 134 2.79 13.49 3.42
CA ASP A 134 3.18 14.47 2.41
C ASP A 134 3.95 13.75 1.31
N VAL A 135 3.50 13.89 0.07
CA VAL A 135 4.13 13.30 -1.12
C VAL A 135 4.74 14.40 -1.96
N HIS A 136 6.05 14.28 -2.22
CA HIS A 136 6.79 15.23 -3.04
C HIS A 136 7.16 14.61 -4.38
N ILE A 137 6.76 15.27 -5.46
CA ILE A 137 7.04 14.84 -6.83
C ILE A 137 7.68 15.95 -7.66
N GLN A 138 8.44 15.54 -8.67
CA GLN A 138 9.07 16.47 -9.61
C GLN A 138 8.07 16.95 -10.66
N THR A 139 7.95 18.27 -10.80
CA THR A 139 7.01 18.92 -11.72
C THR A 139 7.66 20.10 -12.47
N PRO A 140 8.78 19.90 -13.18
CA PRO A 140 9.44 20.97 -13.93
C PRO A 140 8.51 21.55 -15.00
N GLY A 141 8.36 22.87 -15.03
CA GLY A 141 7.39 23.56 -15.88
C GLY A 141 5.93 23.34 -15.47
N GLY A 142 5.66 22.88 -14.24
CA GLY A 142 4.32 22.54 -13.76
C GLY A 142 3.75 21.25 -14.38
N ILE A 143 4.61 20.37 -14.91
CA ILE A 143 4.21 19.12 -15.56
C ILE A 143 4.91 17.96 -14.85
N VAL A 144 4.15 16.92 -14.50
CA VAL A 144 4.69 15.69 -13.91
C VAL A 144 5.77 15.09 -14.81
N THR A 145 6.92 14.77 -14.24
CA THR A 145 7.95 13.96 -14.92
C THR A 145 8.09 12.60 -14.25
N TYR A 146 8.15 11.55 -15.06
CA TYR A 146 8.49 10.20 -14.63
C TYR A 146 9.95 9.85 -14.89
N ASP A 147 10.65 10.66 -15.69
CA ASP A 147 12.06 10.49 -16.01
C ASP A 147 12.94 11.07 -14.90
N GLY A 148 13.99 10.32 -14.54
CA GLY A 148 14.97 10.71 -13.53
C GLY A 148 15.97 9.59 -13.25
N ASP A 149 16.93 9.87 -12.37
CA ASP A 149 18.06 8.97 -12.08
C ASP A 149 17.88 8.14 -10.81
N ALA A 150 16.73 8.24 -10.13
CA ALA A 150 16.47 7.48 -8.92
C ALA A 150 16.25 6.00 -9.25
N ARG A 151 16.74 5.12 -8.37
CA ARG A 151 16.64 3.67 -8.50
C ARG A 151 16.06 3.06 -7.23
N ILE A 152 15.16 2.09 -7.39
CA ILE A 152 14.66 1.24 -6.32
C ILE A 152 14.89 -0.23 -6.69
N ASP A 153 15.15 -1.09 -5.71
CA ASP A 153 15.26 -2.53 -5.98
C ASP A 153 13.88 -3.12 -6.31
N GLY A 154 13.86 -4.12 -7.21
CA GLY A 154 12.63 -4.72 -7.72
C GLY A 154 12.03 -4.04 -8.97
N SER A 155 12.54 -2.87 -9.37
CA SER A 155 12.19 -2.24 -10.65
C SER A 155 13.43 -2.03 -11.51
N PRO A 156 13.45 -2.51 -12.76
CA PRO A 156 14.53 -2.21 -13.70
C PRO A 156 14.59 -0.71 -14.05
N GLY A 157 15.78 -0.23 -14.41
CA GLY A 157 15.99 1.15 -14.88
C GLY A 157 16.00 2.19 -13.76
N THR A 158 15.68 3.43 -14.14
CA THR A 158 15.57 4.60 -13.25
C THR A 158 14.29 5.37 -13.53
N SER A 159 13.87 6.21 -12.58
CA SER A 159 12.70 7.09 -12.72
C SER A 159 12.87 8.34 -11.86
N ALA A 160 11.97 9.31 -12.00
CA ALA A 160 11.88 10.43 -11.09
C ALA A 160 11.64 9.95 -9.64
N PRO A 161 12.30 10.55 -8.64
CA PRO A 161 12.05 10.20 -7.24
C PRO A 161 10.68 10.70 -6.77
N VAL A 162 10.01 9.87 -5.98
CA VAL A 162 8.82 10.24 -5.21
C VAL A 162 9.18 10.10 -3.74
N MET A 163 9.24 11.21 -3.02
CA MET A 163 9.51 11.19 -1.58
C MET A 163 8.18 11.19 -0.84
N ILE A 164 8.04 10.32 0.16
CA ILE A 164 6.82 10.14 0.95
C ILE A 164 7.19 10.28 2.41
N ASP A 165 6.69 11.35 3.02
CA ASP A 165 6.86 11.62 4.44
C ASP A 165 5.57 11.23 5.16
N PHE A 166 5.60 10.11 5.88
CA PHE A 166 4.47 9.68 6.70
C PHE A 166 4.40 10.51 7.98
N LEU A 167 3.23 11.09 8.25
CA LEU A 167 3.02 12.02 9.36
C LEU A 167 2.37 11.29 10.53
N ASP A 168 2.82 11.63 11.75
CA ASP A 168 2.22 11.18 13.02
C ASP A 168 1.99 9.65 13.14
N THR A 169 2.90 8.85 12.57
CA THR A 169 2.77 7.39 12.52
C THR A 169 3.02 6.68 13.85
N ALA A 170 3.73 7.34 14.77
CA ALA A 170 4.14 6.74 16.04
C ALA A 170 2.92 6.43 16.91
N GLY A 171 2.66 5.14 17.17
CA GLY A 171 1.51 4.70 17.95
C GLY A 171 0.16 4.83 17.22
N SER A 172 0.15 4.87 15.88
CA SER A 172 -1.07 5.10 15.10
C SER A 172 -2.19 4.05 15.33
N ALA A 173 -1.84 2.82 15.70
CA ALA A 173 -2.79 1.74 15.94
C ALA A 173 -2.91 1.36 17.43
N CYS A 174 -1.83 1.52 18.20
CA CYS A 174 -1.70 1.07 19.58
C CYS A 174 -1.59 2.22 20.60
N GLY A 175 -1.62 3.48 20.17
CA GLY A 175 -1.57 4.67 21.02
C GLY A 175 -0.18 5.04 21.55
N SER A 176 0.86 4.25 21.27
CA SER A 176 2.26 4.52 21.65
C SER A 176 3.21 3.85 20.67
N LEU A 177 4.36 4.48 20.41
CA LEU A 177 5.44 3.89 19.59
C LEU A 177 5.91 2.54 20.15
N LEU A 178 5.96 2.44 21.49
CA LEU A 178 6.24 1.21 22.22
C LEU A 178 4.98 0.88 23.02
N PRO A 179 4.06 0.08 22.48
CA PRO A 179 2.77 -0.19 23.13
C PRO A 179 2.88 -0.81 24.51
N THR A 180 3.90 -1.65 24.74
CA THR A 180 4.20 -2.27 26.04
C THR A 180 4.96 -1.33 27.00
N GLY A 181 5.42 -0.18 26.50
CA GLY A 181 6.30 0.74 27.22
C GLY A 181 7.77 0.29 27.28
N ASN A 182 8.10 -0.90 26.78
CA ASN A 182 9.45 -1.45 26.84
C ASN A 182 10.11 -1.45 25.45
N VAL A 183 11.44 -1.28 25.43
CA VAL A 183 12.24 -1.51 24.21
C VAL A 183 12.36 -3.00 23.90
N PHE A 184 12.34 -3.83 24.95
CA PHE A 184 12.36 -5.29 24.86
C PHE A 184 11.31 -5.88 25.80
N ASP A 185 10.52 -6.82 25.27
CA ASP A 185 9.66 -7.71 26.02
C ASP A 185 10.17 -9.16 25.84
N THR A 186 10.00 -10.01 26.85
CA THR A 186 10.29 -11.43 26.72
C THR A 186 8.98 -12.21 26.64
N VAL A 187 8.69 -12.81 25.48
CA VAL A 187 7.51 -13.66 25.26
C VAL A 187 8.00 -15.08 24.95
N ASP A 188 7.55 -16.05 25.74
CA ASP A 188 7.98 -17.46 25.65
C ASP A 188 9.51 -17.67 25.60
N GLY A 189 10.24 -16.85 26.36
CA GLY A 189 11.71 -16.89 26.43
C GLY A 189 12.42 -16.30 25.22
N VAL A 190 11.71 -15.57 24.36
CA VAL A 190 12.27 -14.85 23.20
C VAL A 190 12.14 -13.36 23.43
N ASP A 191 13.25 -12.63 23.30
CA ASP A 191 13.24 -11.18 23.35
C ASP A 191 12.72 -10.61 22.03
N ILE A 192 11.69 -9.77 22.15
CA ILE A 192 11.01 -9.10 21.06
C ILE A 192 10.94 -7.60 21.34
N THR A 193 10.77 -6.81 20.29
CA THR A 193 10.35 -5.41 20.38
C THR A 193 8.96 -5.31 19.77
N CYS A 194 8.01 -4.84 20.56
CA CYS A 194 6.69 -4.46 20.10
C CYS A 194 6.76 -2.99 19.67
N ILE A 195 6.67 -2.71 18.37
CA ILE A 195 6.73 -1.34 17.85
C ILE A 195 5.54 -1.06 16.94
N ASP A 196 4.93 0.10 17.14
CA ASP A 196 3.86 0.61 16.30
C ASP A 196 4.26 1.95 15.68
N ASN A 197 4.50 1.93 14.37
CA ASN A 197 4.82 3.10 13.58
C ASN A 197 4.19 2.95 12.19
N ASP A 198 2.92 3.33 12.04
CA ASP A 198 1.98 3.12 10.91
C ASP A 198 1.35 1.71 10.82
N LEU A 199 2.11 0.67 11.18
CA LEU A 199 1.59 -0.69 11.30
C LEU A 199 2.23 -1.37 12.53
N PRO A 200 1.43 -1.97 13.44
CA PRO A 200 1.97 -2.78 14.51
C PRO A 200 2.81 -3.92 13.95
N CYS A 201 4.07 -3.98 14.37
CA CYS A 201 4.96 -5.05 13.99
C CYS A 201 5.70 -5.61 15.20
N PHE A 202 5.86 -6.94 15.20
CA PHE A 202 6.64 -7.66 16.19
C PHE A 202 7.97 -8.02 15.58
N GLY A 203 9.04 -7.34 16.01
CA GLY A 203 10.39 -7.67 15.62
C GLY A 203 11.03 -8.58 16.66
N ARG A 204 11.57 -9.74 16.25
CA ARG A 204 12.51 -10.44 17.14
C ARG A 204 13.78 -9.60 17.25
N ALA A 205 14.26 -9.37 18.46
CA ALA A 205 15.57 -8.77 18.68
C ALA A 205 16.66 -9.72 18.15
N LEU A 206 17.00 -9.60 16.87
CA LEU A 206 18.08 -10.36 16.26
C LEU A 206 19.42 -9.79 16.73
N LEU A 207 19.89 -10.24 17.89
CA LEU A 207 21.32 -10.22 18.22
C LEU A 207 22.02 -11.14 17.20
N HIS A 208 22.55 -10.54 16.14
CA HIS A 208 23.31 -11.14 15.03
C HIS A 208 23.99 -12.49 15.34
N ARG A 209 23.68 -13.52 14.52
CA ARG A 209 24.69 -14.37 13.87
C ARG A 209 24.20 -14.75 12.46
N GLY A 210 25.10 -14.63 11.49
CA GLY A 210 24.81 -14.48 10.07
C GLY A 210 24.07 -15.64 9.39
N ASN A 211 23.07 -15.27 8.58
CA ASN A 211 22.82 -15.74 7.21
C ASN A 211 21.43 -15.22 6.79
N LEU A 212 21.40 -14.12 6.04
CA LEU A 212 20.19 -13.71 5.32
C LEU A 212 20.19 -14.45 3.98
N GLU A 213 19.42 -15.55 3.90
CA GLU A 213 19.22 -16.30 2.66
C GLU A 213 18.36 -15.47 1.68
N PRO A 214 18.74 -15.34 0.39
CA PRO A 214 17.93 -14.64 -0.61
C PRO A 214 16.59 -15.34 -0.86
N ARG A 215 15.51 -14.57 -1.02
CA ARG A 215 14.14 -15.05 -1.32
C ARG A 215 13.93 -15.65 -2.74
N TYR A 216 14.98 -16.07 -3.45
CA TYR A 216 14.81 -16.66 -4.78
C TYR A 216 14.59 -18.18 -4.68
N GLY A 217 13.33 -18.60 -4.80
CA GLY A 217 12.95 -20.01 -4.94
C GLY A 217 11.53 -20.28 -4.42
N ALA A 218 10.56 -20.33 -5.33
CA ALA A 218 9.12 -20.48 -5.07
C ALA A 218 8.70 -21.79 -4.37
N ASP A 219 9.62 -22.61 -3.88
CA ASP A 219 9.34 -23.91 -3.27
C ASP A 219 9.96 -24.12 -1.87
N ARG A 220 10.66 -23.09 -1.32
CA ARG A 220 11.15 -23.11 0.07
C ARG A 220 10.48 -22.10 1.01
N GLY A 221 9.73 -21.14 0.46
CA GLY A 221 9.06 -20.08 1.23
C GLY A 221 8.07 -20.61 2.27
N GLN A 222 7.42 -21.75 2.02
CA GLN A 222 6.50 -22.36 2.99
C GLN A 222 7.20 -23.05 4.17
N ARG A 223 8.48 -23.41 4.07
CA ARG A 223 9.21 -24.08 5.17
C ARG A 223 9.95 -23.13 6.12
N LEU A 224 10.20 -21.88 5.71
CA LEU A 224 10.82 -20.87 6.59
C LEU A 224 9.77 -19.99 7.29
N ALA A 225 8.66 -19.64 6.63
CA ALA A 225 7.53 -19.02 7.31
C ALA A 225 6.99 -19.92 8.46
N ALA A 226 7.01 -21.24 8.27
CA ALA A 226 6.64 -22.21 9.30
C ALA A 226 7.68 -22.41 10.41
N LYS A 227 8.89 -21.82 10.31
CA LYS A 227 9.95 -21.94 11.32
C LYS A 227 10.28 -20.63 12.05
N SER A 228 9.97 -19.46 11.47
CA SER A 228 10.32 -18.16 12.04
C SER A 228 9.22 -17.49 12.85
N GLU A 229 7.97 -17.93 12.73
CA GLU A 229 6.86 -17.43 13.53
C GLU A 229 6.22 -18.64 14.20
N LYS A 230 6.40 -18.78 15.52
CA LYS A 230 5.40 -19.52 16.29
C LYS A 230 4.19 -18.60 16.33
N PRO A 231 3.06 -18.95 15.69
CA PRO A 231 1.84 -18.14 15.76
C PRO A 231 1.48 -17.81 17.21
N ASP A 232 1.75 -18.76 18.11
CA ASP A 232 1.57 -18.64 19.56
C ASP A 232 2.31 -17.44 20.17
N VAL A 233 3.51 -17.08 19.69
CA VAL A 233 4.31 -15.96 20.23
C VAL A 233 3.75 -14.63 19.77
N VAL A 234 3.30 -14.55 18.51
CA VAL A 234 2.64 -13.34 17.98
C VAL A 234 1.28 -13.16 18.64
N GLU A 235 0.49 -14.23 18.77
CA GLU A 235 -0.78 -14.20 19.51
C GLU A 235 -0.59 -13.88 20.99
N ALA A 236 0.45 -14.40 21.65
CA ALA A 236 0.75 -14.09 23.04
C ALA A 236 1.21 -12.64 23.21
N ALA A 237 2.00 -12.10 22.28
CA ALA A 237 2.38 -10.71 22.26
C ALA A 237 1.15 -9.80 22.05
N ILE A 238 0.24 -10.16 21.14
CA ILE A 238 -1.04 -9.46 20.94
C ILE A 238 -1.89 -9.46 22.21
N ARG A 239 -1.91 -10.55 23.00
CA ARG A 239 -2.66 -10.62 24.27
C ARG A 239 -2.08 -9.73 25.39
N GLN A 240 -0.85 -9.26 25.25
CA GLN A 240 -0.21 -8.35 26.22
C GLN A 240 -0.45 -6.88 25.89
N LEU A 241 -1.02 -6.59 24.70
CA LEU A 241 -1.47 -5.26 24.27
C LEU A 241 -2.94 -5.04 24.65
#